data_AF-A0A927V7B6-F1
#
_entry.id   AF-A0A927V7B6-F1
#
_cell.length_a   1.000
_cell.length_b   1.000
_cell.length_c   1.000
_cell.angle_alpha   90.00
_cell.angle_beta   90.00
_cell.angle_gamma   90.00
#
_symmetry.space_group_name_H-M   'P 1'
#
loop_
_entity.id
_entity.type
_entity.pdbx_description
1 polymer ?
#
loop_
_entity_poly.entity_id
_entity_poly.type
_entity_poly.pdbx_seq_one_letter_code
_entity_poly.pdbx_strand_id
1 'polypeptide(L)' 'MENKCENCGGELINGQMAGMHGMFFYPEGEIKKLKPKRSSVICYCCKSCGLVQKFTVKEVEKLL' A
#
# COMPACT_ATOMS: atom_id res chain seq x y z
N MET A 1 4.12 3.74 -20.16
CA MET A 1 5.26 3.68 -19.22
C MET A 1 5.39 2.26 -18.75
N GLU A 2 6.58 1.65 -18.89
CA GLU A 2 6.79 0.25 -18.50
C GLU A 2 6.67 0.08 -16.99
N ASN A 3 5.84 -0.87 -16.54
CA ASN A 3 5.63 -1.16 -15.14
C ASN A 3 6.74 -2.10 -14.61
N LYS A 4 7.97 -1.58 -14.55
CA LYS A 4 9.17 -2.33 -14.15
C LYS A 4 9.60 -2.01 -12.71
N CYS A 5 10.25 -2.99 -12.08
CA CYS A 5 10.85 -2.87 -10.75
C CYS A 5 11.99 -1.87 -10.74
N GLU A 6 12.02 -1.00 -9.74
CA GLU A 6 13.03 0.06 -9.62
C GLU A 6 14.42 -0.48 -9.24
N ASN A 7 14.47 -1.67 -8.63
CA ASN A 7 15.71 -2.30 -8.22
C ASN A 7 16.33 -3.21 -9.30
N CYS A 8 15.53 -4.06 -9.95
CA CYS A 8 16.06 -5.07 -10.89
C CYS A 8 15.47 -5.00 -12.31
N GLY A 9 14.56 -4.05 -12.60
CA GLY A 9 13.90 -3.95 -13.91
C GLY A 9 12.88 -5.05 -14.21
N GLY A 10 12.65 -6.00 -13.30
CA GLY A 10 11.72 -7.12 -13.46
C GLY A 10 10.25 -6.71 -13.49
N GLU A 11 9.39 -7.66 -13.87
CA GLU A 11 7.94 -7.46 -13.96
C GLU A 11 7.32 -7.20 -12.57
N LEU A 12 6.38 -6.25 -12.52
CA LEU A 12 5.59 -5.94 -11.32
C LEU A 12 4.19 -6.55 -11.40
N ILE A 13 3.72 -7.09 -10.27
CA ILE A 13 2.32 -7.45 -10.05
C ILE A 13 1.68 -6.50 -9.04
N ASN A 14 0.40 -6.17 -9.26
CA ASN A 14 -0.41 -5.39 -8.33
C ASN A 14 -0.98 -6.30 -7.23
N GLY A 15 -0.98 -5.84 -6.00
CA GLY A 15 -1.59 -6.53 -4.86
C GLY A 15 -2.07 -5.57 -3.78
N GLN A 16 -2.86 -6.11 -2.86
CA GLN A 16 -3.24 -5.43 -1.63
C GLN A 16 -2.50 -6.10 -0.47
N MET A 17 -1.91 -5.30 0.42
CA MET A 17 -1.24 -5.86 1.59
C MET A 17 -2.28 -6.33 2.61
N ALA A 18 -2.28 -7.65 2.86
CA ALA A 18 -3.19 -8.29 3.79
C ALA A 18 -2.42 -8.76 5.04
N GLY A 19 -3.06 -8.60 6.20
CA GLY A 19 -2.68 -9.17 7.48
C GLY A 19 -3.96 -9.62 8.20
N MET A 20 -3.88 -10.14 9.43
CA MET A 20 -5.09 -10.57 10.18
C MET A 20 -6.15 -9.47 10.29
N HIS A 21 -5.71 -8.21 10.27
CA HIS A 21 -6.57 -7.04 10.13
C HIS A 21 -6.26 -6.20 8.89
N GLY A 22 -5.44 -6.66 7.95
CA GLY A 22 -4.96 -5.85 6.82
C GLY A 22 -3.84 -4.87 7.21
N MET A 23 -3.13 -4.34 6.21
CA MET A 23 -2.31 -3.14 6.38
C MET A 23 -3.13 -1.90 6.02
N PHE A 24 -3.31 -1.01 7.00
CA PHE A 24 -4.05 0.23 6.84
C PHE A 24 -3.15 1.44 7.05
N PHE A 25 -3.42 2.48 6.26
CA PHE A 25 -2.88 3.81 6.50
C PHE A 25 -3.77 4.54 7.51
N TYR A 26 -3.13 5.18 8.48
CA TYR A 26 -3.73 6.08 9.46
C TYR A 26 -3.05 7.44 9.34
N PRO A 27 -3.79 8.56 9.22
CA PRO A 27 -3.17 9.87 9.28
C PRO A 27 -2.45 10.07 10.62
N GLU A 28 -1.44 10.94 10.61
CA GLU A 28 -0.64 11.20 11.80
C GLU A 28 -1.53 11.67 12.97
N GLY A 29 -1.33 11.08 14.16
CA GLY A 29 -2.13 11.37 15.35
C GLY A 29 -3.51 10.70 15.42
N GLU A 30 -3.99 10.03 14.38
CA GLU A 30 -5.31 9.36 14.37
C GLU A 30 -5.33 8.02 15.11
N ILE A 31 -4.18 7.33 15.25
CA ILE A 31 -4.08 5.97 15.81
C ILE A 31 -4.68 5.87 17.23
N LYS A 32 -4.62 6.96 18.01
CA LYS A 32 -5.11 7.00 19.40
C LYS A 32 -6.55 7.55 19.54
N LYS A 33 -7.24 7.85 18.43
CA LYS A 33 -8.60 8.38 18.48
C LYS A 33 -9.62 7.27 18.70
N LEU A 34 -10.72 7.61 19.39
CA LEU A 34 -11.87 6.72 19.61
C LEU A 34 -12.49 6.20 18.29
N LYS A 35 -12.44 7.01 17.22
CA LYS A 35 -12.86 6.64 15.87
C LYS A 35 -11.79 7.07 14.87
N PRO A 36 -10.81 6.21 14.55
CA PRO A 36 -9.73 6.55 13.65
C PRO A 36 -10.19 6.55 12.20
N LYS A 37 -9.72 7.53 11.41
CA LYS A 37 -9.78 7.45 9.94
C LYS A 37 -8.70 6.49 9.45
N ARG A 38 -9.10 5.53 8.61
CA ARG A 38 -8.19 4.53 8.04
C ARG A 38 -8.57 4.18 6.62
N SER A 39 -7.58 3.77 5.83
CA SER A 39 -7.83 3.20 4.52
C SER A 39 -6.81 2.12 4.14
N SER A 40 -7.17 1.25 3.21
CA SER A 40 -6.33 0.14 2.75
C SER A 40 -5.24 0.58 1.79
N VAL A 41 -4.11 -0.14 1.80
CA VAL A 41 -2.94 0.16 0.97
C VAL A 41 -2.79 -0.89 -0.15
N ILE A 42 -2.73 -0.40 -1.39
CA ILE A 42 -2.33 -1.15 -2.59
C ILE A 42 -0.83 -0.98 -2.78
N CYS A 43 -0.17 -2.00 -3.29
CA CYS A 43 1.25 -1.95 -3.64
C CYS A 43 1.55 -2.81 -4.86
N TYR A 44 2.76 -2.65 -5.40
CA TYR A 44 3.29 -3.52 -6.44
C TYR A 44 4.42 -4.37 -5.90
N CYS A 45 4.41 -5.67 -6.18
CA CYS A 45 5.49 -6.60 -5.82
C CYS A 45 6.24 -7.04 -7.08
N CYS A 46 7.57 -7.02 -7.04
CA CYS A 46 8.38 -7.57 -8.12
C CYS A 46 8.43 -9.09 -8.07
N LYS A 47 8.06 -9.75 -9.17
CA LYS A 47 8.14 -11.22 -9.30
C LYS A 47 9.56 -11.77 -9.16
N SER A 48 10.58 -10.99 -9.53
CA SER A 48 11.97 -11.45 -9.61
C SER A 48 12.73 -11.30 -8.30
N CYS A 49 12.63 -10.16 -7.64
CA CYS A 49 13.43 -9.84 -6.44
C CYS A 49 12.60 -9.64 -5.17
N GLY A 50 11.27 -9.67 -5.27
CA GLY A 50 10.38 -9.49 -4.12
C GLY A 50 10.25 -8.06 -3.59
N LEU A 51 10.88 -7.06 -4.24
CA LEU A 51 10.72 -5.66 -3.82
C LEU A 51 9.25 -5.25 -3.90
N VAL A 52 8.73 -4.73 -2.79
CA VAL A 52 7.41 -4.11 -2.71
C VAL A 52 7.57 -2.59 -2.82
N GLN A 53 6.88 -1.98 -3.77
CA GLN A 53 7.04 -0.57 -4.13
C GLN A 53 5.72 0.04 -4.60
N LYS A 54 5.72 1.36 -4.86
CA LYS A 54 4.57 2.11 -5.40
C LYS A 54 3.29 1.92 -4.56
N PHE A 55 3.38 2.28 -3.29
CA PHE A 55 2.27 2.20 -2.35
C PHE A 55 1.23 3.29 -2.63
N THR A 56 -0.05 2.92 -2.68
CA THR A 56 -1.16 3.83 -2.91
C THR A 56 -2.29 3.53 -1.95
N VAL A 57 -2.88 4.55 -1.36
CA VAL A 57 -4.03 4.40 -0.46
C VAL A 57 -5.32 4.37 -1.29
N LYS A 58 -6.21 3.41 -1.00
CA LYS A 58 -7.59 3.43 -1.55
C LYS A 58 -8.43 4.50 -0.86
N GLU A 59 -9.60 4.83 -1.40
CA GLU A 59 -10.67 5.56 -0.67
C GLU A 59 -10.13 6.77 0.13
N VAL A 60 -9.35 7.64 -0.53
CA VAL A 60 -8.65 8.78 0.10
C VAL A 60 -9.64 9.72 0.79
N GLU A 61 -10.87 9.80 0.29
CA GLU A 61 -11.99 10.54 0.88
C GLU A 61 -12.33 10.10 2.31
N LYS A 62 -11.99 8.88 2.74
CA LYS A 62 -12.16 8.44 4.14
C LYS A 62 -11.15 9.06 5.09
N LEU A 63 -10.08 9.65 4.55
CA LEU A 63 -8.99 10.25 5.32
C LEU A 63 -9.12 11.77 5.47
N LEU A 64 -9.88 12.42 4.59
CA LEU A 64 -10.22 13.85 4.63
C LEU A 64 -11.28 14.11 5.70
#